data_AF-A0A316L6K1-F1
#
_entry.id   AF-A0A316L6K1-F1
#
_cell.length_a   1.000
_cell.length_b   1.000
_cell.length_c   1.000
_cell.angle_alpha   90.00
_cell.angle_beta   90.00
_cell.angle_gamma   90.00
#
_symmetry.space_group_name_H-M   'P 1'
#
loop_
_entity.id
_entity.type
_entity.pdbx_description
1 polymer ?
#
loop_
_entity_poly.entity_id
_entity_poly.type
_entity_poly.pdbx_seq_one_letter_code
_entity_poly.pdbx_strand_id
1 'polypeptide(L)'
;MKKTIFSLAMIASIALIGCSNDDGAKIKCDSCVLGDGKAEICDNGDGTFTAKHGGETVELTQEDLDALELTAKEYILLVCAVGTGI
;
A
#
# COMPACT_ATOMS: atom_id res chain seq x y z
N MET A 1 -20.27 15.72 -26.53
CA MET A 1 -19.01 15.34 -25.87
C MET A 1 -18.62 16.47 -24.93
N LYS A 2 -18.87 16.35 -23.62
CA LYS A 2 -18.48 17.38 -22.64
C LYS A 2 -17.26 16.91 -21.88
N LYS A 3 -16.17 17.66 -22.03
CA LYS A 3 -14.90 17.48 -21.32
C LYS A 3 -15.08 18.07 -19.92
N THR A 4 -15.03 17.23 -18.89
CA THR A 4 -14.85 17.70 -17.51
C THR A 4 -13.49 17.24 -17.04
N ILE A 5 -12.55 18.18 -17.13
CA ILE A 5 -11.24 18.16 -16.48
C ILE A 5 -11.53 18.23 -14.98
N PHE A 6 -11.39 17.12 -14.28
CA PHE A 6 -11.43 17.09 -12.81
C PHE A 6 -10.00 17.23 -12.30
N SER A 7 -9.56 18.50 -12.18
CA SER A 7 -8.36 18.86 -11.45
C SER A 7 -8.70 18.88 -9.96
N LEU A 8 -8.30 17.86 -9.23
CA LEU A 8 -8.08 17.94 -7.79
C LEU A 8 -6.66 17.46 -7.49
N ALA A 9 -5.71 18.39 -7.69
CA ALA A 9 -4.36 18.24 -7.18
C ALA A 9 -4.41 18.43 -5.66
N MET A 10 -4.44 17.31 -4.92
CA MET A 10 -3.96 17.32 -3.54
C MET A 10 -2.51 16.87 -3.54
N ILE A 11 -1.65 17.84 -3.26
CA ILE A 11 -0.25 17.64 -2.92
C ILE A 11 -0.23 17.06 -1.51
N ALA A 12 0.11 15.78 -1.40
CA ALA A 12 0.76 15.23 -0.22
C ALA A 12 1.95 14.44 -0.73
N SER A 13 3.02 15.14 -1.09
CA SER A 13 4.35 14.56 -1.27
C SER A 13 4.87 14.14 0.10
N ILE A 14 4.28 13.08 0.66
CA ILE A 14 4.92 12.34 1.73
C ILE A 14 6.04 11.60 1.04
N ALA A 15 7.26 12.11 1.19
CA ALA A 15 8.49 11.38 0.97
C ALA A 15 8.52 10.19 1.94
N LEU A 16 7.75 9.14 1.64
CA LEU A 16 7.98 7.83 2.22
C LEU A 16 9.15 7.25 1.46
N ILE A 17 10.23 7.09 2.21
CA ILE A 17 11.49 6.50 1.81
C ILE A 17 11.20 5.17 1.10
N GLY A 18 11.17 5.20 -0.22
CA GLY A 18 11.25 4.01 -1.05
C GLY A 18 12.67 3.50 -0.95
N CYS A 19 12.90 2.52 -0.08
CA CYS A 19 14.12 1.72 -0.09
C CYS A 19 13.76 0.26 0.24
N SER A 20 13.59 -0.56 -0.79
CA SER A 20 14.25 -1.86 -0.77
C SER A 20 14.89 -2.08 -2.14
N ASN A 21 16.19 -1.89 -2.16
CA ASN A 21 17.09 -2.20 -3.25
C ASN A 21 17.37 -3.71 -3.16
N ASP A 22 16.85 -4.53 -4.08
CA ASP A 22 17.52 -5.80 -4.41
C ASP A 22 17.14 -6.30 -5.81
N ASP A 23 18.19 -6.65 -6.55
CA ASP A 23 18.19 -7.22 -7.88
C ASP A 23 17.74 -8.69 -7.86
N GLY A 24 16.50 -8.97 -8.25
CA GLY A 24 16.04 -10.34 -8.50
C GLY A 24 14.52 -10.42 -8.46
N ALA A 25 13.89 -10.82 -9.58
CA ALA A 25 12.45 -11.08 -9.72
C ALA A 25 11.54 -10.18 -8.84
N LYS A 26 11.37 -8.92 -9.25
CA LYS A 26 10.84 -7.82 -8.42
C LYS A 26 9.38 -8.03 -8.02
N ILE A 27 9.14 -8.75 -6.93
CA ILE A 27 7.92 -8.66 -6.11
C ILE A 27 7.78 -7.18 -5.75
N LYS A 28 6.69 -6.53 -6.19
CA LYS A 28 6.46 -5.12 -5.92
C LYS A 28 5.90 -4.98 -4.52
N CYS A 29 6.72 -4.51 -3.58
CA CYS A 29 6.30 -4.25 -2.22
C CYS A 29 6.18 -2.74 -1.95
N ASP A 30 5.02 -2.31 -1.46
CA ASP A 30 4.78 -0.99 -0.90
C ASP A 30 4.94 -1.06 0.63
N SER A 31 5.50 -0.03 1.25
CA SER A 31 5.66 -0.01 2.71
C SER A 31 5.53 1.39 3.30
N CYS A 32 5.15 1.44 4.57
CA CYS A 32 5.06 2.67 5.34
C CYS A 32 5.41 2.42 6.81
N VAL A 33 5.79 3.49 7.51
CA VAL A 33 6.23 3.46 8.91
C VAL A 33 5.05 3.82 9.80
N LEU A 34 4.82 3.04 10.85
CA LEU A 34 3.82 3.24 11.89
C LEU A 34 4.49 3.29 13.26
N GLY A 35 4.65 4.48 13.84
CA GLY A 35 5.35 4.64 15.11
C GLY A 35 6.74 4.01 15.06
N ASP A 36 6.98 3.01 15.91
CA ASP A 36 8.24 2.23 15.96
C ASP A 36 8.26 1.00 15.02
N GLY A 37 7.17 0.74 14.30
CA GLY A 37 6.99 -0.42 13.42
C GLY A 37 6.99 -0.08 11.92
N LYS A 38 7.13 -1.12 11.09
CA LYS A 38 6.97 -1.04 9.63
C LYS A 38 5.76 -1.87 9.22
N ALA A 39 4.93 -1.31 8.35
CA ALA A 39 3.94 -2.05 7.59
C ALA A 39 4.41 -2.19 6.14
N GLU A 40 4.26 -3.37 5.55
CA GLU A 40 4.51 -3.60 4.12
C GLU A 40 3.38 -4.41 3.49
N ILE A 41 3.19 -4.26 2.19
CA ILE A 41 2.34 -5.12 1.37
C ILE A 41 3.08 -5.47 0.10
N CYS A 42 3.10 -6.74 -0.27
CA CYS A 42 3.82 -7.27 -1.43
C CYS A 42 2.86 -7.95 -2.40
N ASP A 43 2.93 -7.58 -3.67
CA ASP A 43 2.25 -8.28 -4.78
C ASP A 43 3.05 -9.54 -5.16
N ASN A 44 2.44 -10.72 -4.96
CA ASN A 44 3.05 -12.02 -5.25
C ASN A 44 3.04 -12.35 -6.76
N GLY A 45 2.36 -11.56 -7.59
CA GLY A 45 2.30 -11.72 -9.04
C GLY A 45 1.29 -12.76 -9.55
N ASP A 46 0.51 -13.35 -8.65
CA ASP A 46 -0.53 -14.37 -8.92
C ASP A 46 -1.95 -13.87 -8.58
N GLY A 47 -2.10 -12.59 -8.25
CA GLY A 47 -3.36 -12.00 -7.78
C GLY A 47 -3.55 -12.06 -6.26
N THR A 48 -2.52 -12.49 -5.53
CA THR A 48 -2.46 -12.43 -4.06
C THR A 48 -1.45 -11.38 -3.59
N PHE A 49 -1.73 -10.84 -2.41
CA PHE A 49 -0.93 -9.81 -1.75
C PHE A 49 -0.61 -10.24 -0.33
N THR A 50 0.64 -10.07 0.07
CA THR A 50 1.10 -10.38 1.43
C THR A 50 1.31 -9.07 2.19
N ALA A 51 0.44 -8.76 3.14
CA ALA A 51 0.58 -7.62 4.05
C ALA A 51 1.27 -8.06 5.35
N LYS A 52 2.20 -7.27 5.86
CA LYS A 52 2.85 -7.49 7.16
C LYS A 52 2.79 -6.22 8.00
N HIS A 53 2.45 -6.38 9.27
CA HIS A 53 2.45 -5.29 10.25
C HIS A 53 2.72 -5.86 11.64
N GLY A 54 3.62 -5.26 12.41
CA GLY A 54 3.82 -5.64 13.82
C GLY A 54 4.30 -7.08 14.06
N GLY A 55 4.83 -7.76 13.04
CA GLY A 55 5.19 -9.18 13.09
C GLY A 55 4.06 -10.13 12.68
N GLU A 56 2.87 -9.62 12.43
CA GLU A 56 1.75 -10.38 11.87
C GLU A 56 1.80 -10.31 10.34
N THR A 57 1.40 -11.41 9.69
CA THR A 57 1.30 -11.51 8.23
C THR A 57 -0.14 -11.85 7.87
N VAL A 58 -0.70 -11.12 6.92
CA VAL A 58 -2.05 -11.28 6.39
C VAL A 58 -1.94 -11.46 4.89
N GLU A 59 -2.58 -12.50 4.37
CA GLU A 59 -2.75 -12.69 2.93
C GLU A 59 -4.08 -12.07 2.49
N LEU A 60 -4.03 -11.31 1.40
CA LEU A 60 -5.16 -10.65 0.78
C LEU A 60 -5.22 -11.09 -0.68
N THR A 61 -6.43 -11.20 -1.23
CA THR A 61 -6.62 -11.42 -2.67
C THR A 61 -6.93 -10.11 -3.38
N GLN A 62 -6.79 -10.10 -4.70
CA GLN A 62 -7.27 -9.00 -5.53
C GLN A 62 -8.78 -8.76 -5.31
N GLU A 63 -9.57 -9.80 -5.10
CA GLU A 63 -11.01 -9.67 -4.83
C GLU A 63 -11.28 -8.94 -3.50
N ASP A 64 -10.47 -9.17 -2.46
CA ASP A 64 -10.60 -8.46 -1.18
C ASP A 64 -10.31 -6.96 -1.33
N LEU A 65 -9.31 -6.62 -2.13
CA LEU A 65 -8.93 -5.25 -2.44
C LEU A 65 -9.99 -4.55 -3.31
N ASP A 66 -10.48 -5.25 -4.35
CA ASP A 66 -11.52 -4.77 -5.25
C ASP A 66 -12.85 -4.57 -4.51
N ALA A 67 -13.19 -5.44 -3.55
CA ALA A 67 -14.38 -5.31 -2.71
C ALA A 67 -14.33 -4.06 -1.81
N LEU A 68 -13.13 -3.58 -1.48
CA LEU A 68 -12.91 -2.34 -0.75
C LEU A 68 -12.71 -1.13 -1.68
N GLU A 69 -12.68 -1.34 -3.00
CA GLU A 69 -12.31 -0.33 -4.00
C GLU A 69 -10.95 0.32 -3.72
N LEU A 70 -10.00 -0.46 -3.16
CA LEU A 70 -8.66 -0.01 -2.81
C LEU A 70 -7.60 -0.78 -3.60
N THR A 71 -6.49 -0.11 -3.94
CA THR A 71 -5.27 -0.79 -4.37
C THR A 71 -4.46 -1.31 -3.18
N ALA A 72 -3.55 -2.26 -3.41
CA ALA A 72 -2.64 -2.76 -2.36
C ALA A 72 -1.91 -1.60 -1.65
N LYS A 73 -1.45 -0.62 -2.42
CA LYS A 73 -0.82 0.59 -1.90
C LYS A 73 -1.77 1.42 -1.02
N GLU A 74 -3.02 1.61 -1.43
CA GLU A 74 -4.00 2.35 -0.64
C GLU A 74 -4.37 1.61 0.64
N TYR A 75 -4.45 0.27 0.59
CA TYR A 75 -4.66 -0.56 1.77
C TYR A 75 -3.53 -0.36 2.80
N ILE A 76 -2.26 -0.47 2.40
CA ILE A 76 -1.16 -0.31 3.37
C ILE A 76 -1.07 1.13 3.89
N LEU A 77 -1.38 2.12 3.06
CA LEU A 77 -1.47 3.52 3.49
C LEU A 77 -2.60 3.75 4.48
N LEU A 78 -3.76 3.09 4.30
CA LEU A 78 -4.87 3.13 5.25
C LEU A 78 -4.49 2.49 6.58
N VAL A 79 -3.86 1.31 6.57
CA VAL A 79 -3.33 0.66 7.77
C VAL A 79 -2.37 1.62 8.50
N CYS A 80 -1.50 2.31 7.77
CA CYS A 80 -0.60 3.33 8.31
C CYS A 80 -1.30 4.54 8.89
N ALA A 81 -2.34 5.05 8.23
CA ALA A 81 -3.13 6.18 8.72
C ALA A 81 -3.94 5.81 9.98
N VAL A 82 -4.44 4.59 10.06
CA VAL A 82 -5.26 4.12 11.21
C VAL A 82 -4.39 3.79 12.41
N GLY A 83 -3.26 3.10 12.24
CA GLY A 83 -2.42 2.70 13.38
C GLY A 83 -1.55 3.82 13.97
N THR A 84 -1.52 5.01 13.37
CA THR A 84 -0.85 6.21 13.94
C THR A 84 -1.77 7.05 14.82
N GLY A 85 -3.04 6.65 14.97
CA GLY A 85 -4.08 7.39 15.69
C GLY A 85 -4.42 6.87 17.10
N ILE A 86 -3.62 5.97 17.67
CA ILE A 86 -3.81 5.40 19.02
C ILE A 86 -2.61 5.68 19.93
#